data_AF-A0A530BQN4-F1
#
_entry.id   AF-A0A530BQN4-F1
#
_cell.length_a   1.000
_cell.length_b   1.000
_cell.length_c   1.000
_cell.angle_alpha   90.00
_cell.angle_beta   90.00
_cell.angle_gamma   90.00
#
_symmetry.space_group_name_H-M   'P 1'
#
loop_
_entity.id
_entity.type
_entity.pdbx_description
1 polymer ?
#
loop_
_entity_poly.entity_id
_entity_poly.type
_entity_poly.pdbx_seq_one_letter_code
_entity_poly.pdbx_strand_id
1 'polypeptide(L)'
;MILDPLLDVFRGKAVTIPPLDGAFRPNTKLDDEPVFATLSEPDNLLVDGERLLASSGNAIYSIGSAAEPAVVEHFQSPVTALALSPSGELTIGLESGMLLLASREVSLPAEIRCITALAYADDGTLWLANGSDEHAPSQWAADLMK
;
A
#
# COMPACT_ATOMS: atom_id res chain seq x y z
N MET A 1 17.79 43.77 14.40
CA MET A 1 16.90 44.91 14.77
C MET A 1 16.84 44.99 16.29
N ILE A 2 16.75 46.18 16.89
CA ILE A 2 16.79 46.42 18.36
C ILE A 2 15.73 45.63 19.16
N LEU A 3 14.71 45.10 18.49
CA LEU A 3 13.60 44.34 19.09
C LEU A 3 13.69 42.81 18.92
N ASP A 4 14.70 42.27 18.23
CA ASP A 4 14.84 40.82 18.00
C ASP A 4 14.82 39.97 19.29
N PRO A 5 15.51 40.36 20.39
CA PRO A 5 15.55 39.54 21.61
C PRO A 5 14.20 39.45 22.35
N LEU A 6 13.29 40.41 22.13
CA LEU A 6 11.96 40.41 22.74
C LEU A 6 11.00 39.46 22.04
N LEU A 7 11.24 39.17 20.75
CA LEU A 7 10.42 38.24 19.96
C LEU A 7 10.75 36.77 20.24
N ASP A 8 11.92 36.46 20.82
CA ASP A 8 12.35 35.09 21.15
C ASP A 8 11.53 34.44 22.28
N VAL A 9 10.85 35.23 23.12
CA VAL A 9 9.91 34.69 24.14
C VAL A 9 8.60 34.23 23.50
N PHE A 10 8.22 34.81 22.35
CA PHE A 10 6.99 34.47 21.61
C PHE A 10 7.24 33.47 20.47
N ARG A 11 8.48 33.39 19.98
CA ARG A 11 8.93 32.28 19.13
C ARG A 11 9.16 31.08 20.04
N GLY A 12 8.12 30.28 20.26
CA GLY A 12 8.29 28.94 20.80
C GLY A 12 9.47 28.30 20.07
N LYS A 13 10.51 27.89 20.82
CA LYS A 13 11.70 27.29 20.23
C LYS A 13 11.20 26.20 19.30
N ALA A 14 11.39 26.37 18.00
CA ALA A 14 11.17 25.29 17.06
C ALA A 14 12.15 24.20 17.48
N VAL A 15 11.68 23.27 18.30
CA VAL A 15 12.38 22.02 18.56
C VAL A 15 12.23 21.27 17.25
N THR A 16 13.14 21.55 16.33
CA THR A 16 13.32 20.72 15.16
C THR A 16 13.82 19.40 15.72
N ILE A 17 12.93 18.46 15.97
CA ILE A 17 13.31 17.06 16.12
C ILE A 17 13.86 16.69 14.74
N PRO A 18 15.16 16.41 14.58
CA PRO A 18 15.69 15.91 13.31
C PRO A 18 14.82 14.74 12.82
N PRO A 19 14.66 14.56 11.50
CA PRO A 19 14.05 13.35 10.98
C PRO A 19 14.70 12.14 11.67
N LEU A 20 13.88 11.25 12.25
CA LEU A 20 14.30 10.04 12.99
C LEU A 20 14.85 10.25 14.42
N ASP A 21 14.69 11.43 15.04
CA ASP A 21 15.05 11.69 16.44
C ASP A 21 13.84 11.61 17.41
N GLY A 22 12.74 11.01 16.93
CA GLY A 22 11.53 10.71 17.71
C GLY A 22 11.56 9.29 18.32
N ALA A 23 10.40 8.78 18.74
CA ALA A 23 10.29 7.40 19.23
C ALA A 23 10.75 6.36 18.18
N PHE A 24 10.60 6.69 16.90
CA PHE A 24 11.13 5.94 15.77
C PHE A 24 12.56 6.41 15.47
N ARG A 25 13.52 5.61 15.92
CA ARG A 25 14.95 5.75 15.64
C ARG A 25 15.30 5.07 14.32
N PRO A 26 16.46 5.40 13.70
CA PRO A 26 16.97 4.63 12.57
C PRO A 26 16.98 3.13 12.91
N ASN A 27 16.51 2.30 11.97
CA ASN A 27 16.52 0.86 12.12
C ASN A 27 17.68 0.29 11.30
N THR A 28 18.89 0.44 11.82
CA THR A 28 20.12 -0.03 11.15
C THR A 28 20.06 -1.51 10.79
N LYS A 29 19.29 -2.32 11.52
CA LYS A 29 19.07 -3.72 11.13
C LYS A 29 18.41 -3.81 9.76
N LEU A 30 17.37 -3.03 9.49
CA LEU A 30 16.71 -3.01 8.18
C LEU A 30 17.62 -2.41 7.11
N ASP A 31 18.40 -1.38 7.45
CA ASP A 31 19.33 -0.74 6.51
C ASP A 31 20.46 -1.68 6.05
N ASP A 32 20.89 -2.59 6.94
CA ASP A 32 21.96 -3.57 6.69
C ASP A 32 21.45 -4.89 6.06
N GLU A 33 20.13 -5.14 6.05
CA GLU A 33 19.57 -6.34 5.42
C GLU A 33 19.71 -6.27 3.89
N PRO A 34 20.10 -7.36 3.23
CA PRO A 34 20.15 -7.40 1.78
C PRO A 34 18.75 -7.23 1.18
N VAL A 35 18.71 -6.59 0.01
CA VAL A 35 17.48 -6.51 -0.79
C VAL A 35 16.97 -7.91 -1.08
N PHE A 36 15.76 -8.21 -0.60
CA PHE A 36 15.13 -9.51 -0.79
C PHE A 36 14.71 -9.75 -2.25
N ALA A 37 14.10 -8.74 -2.88
CA ALA A 37 13.70 -8.77 -4.28
C ALA A 37 13.50 -7.35 -4.83
N THR A 38 13.65 -7.18 -6.14
CA THR A 38 13.43 -5.92 -6.84
C THR A 38 12.23 -6.04 -7.78
N LEU A 39 11.27 -5.13 -7.64
CA LEU A 39 10.16 -4.91 -8.57
C LEU A 39 10.21 -3.46 -9.06
N SER A 40 9.62 -3.16 -10.21
CA SER A 40 9.66 -1.80 -10.77
C SER A 40 8.82 -0.79 -9.97
N GLU A 41 7.71 -1.25 -9.42
CA GLU A 41 6.71 -0.41 -8.73
C GLU A 41 5.96 -1.25 -7.68
N PRO A 42 6.66 -1.83 -6.68
CA PRO A 42 6.04 -2.66 -5.65
C PRO A 42 5.04 -1.87 -4.81
N ASP A 43 3.88 -2.47 -4.53
CA ASP A 43 2.80 -1.80 -3.78
C ASP A 43 2.19 -2.69 -2.69
N ASN A 44 1.43 -3.73 -3.05
CA ASN A 44 0.81 -4.65 -2.10
C ASN A 44 1.70 -5.90 -1.87
N LEU A 45 1.67 -6.47 -0.67
CA LEU A 45 2.41 -7.69 -0.30
C LEU A 45 1.56 -8.60 0.60
N LEU A 46 1.54 -9.90 0.32
CA LEU A 46 0.90 -10.91 1.16
C LEU A 46 1.70 -12.21 1.22
N VAL A 47 1.41 -13.03 2.23
CA VAL A 47 2.02 -14.36 2.43
C VAL A 47 1.07 -15.43 1.92
N ASP A 48 1.53 -16.26 0.98
CA ASP A 48 0.81 -17.42 0.45
C ASP A 48 1.62 -18.70 0.76
N GLY A 49 1.37 -19.31 1.92
CA GLY A 49 2.18 -20.43 2.39
C GLY A 49 3.64 -20.04 2.62
N GLU A 50 4.56 -20.65 1.87
CA GLU A 50 6.01 -20.37 1.96
C GLU A 50 6.50 -19.29 0.97
N ARG A 51 5.61 -18.76 0.13
CA ARG A 51 5.93 -17.73 -0.86
C ARG A 51 5.28 -16.40 -0.50
N LEU A 52 5.85 -15.32 -1.01
CA LEU A 52 5.24 -14.00 -0.97
C LEU A 52 4.60 -13.71 -2.33
N LEU A 53 3.42 -13.09 -2.31
CA LEU A 53 2.86 -12.46 -3.51
C LEU A 53 2.94 -10.94 -3.35
N ALA A 54 3.44 -10.26 -4.36
CA ALA A 54 3.52 -8.80 -4.39
C ALA A 54 2.89 -8.25 -5.67
N SER A 55 2.19 -7.13 -5.59
CA SER A 55 1.80 -6.39 -6.79
C SER A 55 2.92 -5.47 -7.26
N SER A 56 3.02 -5.29 -8.57
CA SER A 56 3.79 -4.22 -9.18
C SER A 56 3.12 -3.80 -10.49
N GLY A 57 2.64 -2.57 -10.55
CA GLY A 57 1.84 -2.07 -11.67
C GLY A 57 0.58 -2.92 -11.87
N ASN A 58 0.39 -3.44 -13.08
CA ASN A 58 -0.75 -4.29 -13.44
C ASN A 58 -0.49 -5.80 -13.29
N ALA A 59 0.48 -6.21 -12.47
CA ALA A 59 0.85 -7.61 -12.35
C ALA A 59 1.04 -8.02 -10.88
N ILE A 60 0.88 -9.33 -10.65
CA ILE A 60 1.22 -9.98 -9.38
C ILE A 60 2.43 -10.87 -9.61
N TYR A 61 3.39 -10.79 -8.69
CA TYR A 61 4.64 -11.53 -8.71
C TYR A 61 4.69 -12.48 -7.52
N SER A 62 5.15 -13.71 -7.74
CA SER A 62 5.56 -14.63 -6.69
C SER A 62 7.03 -14.39 -6.40
N ILE A 63 7.37 -14.23 -5.13
CA ILE A 63 8.73 -14.00 -4.64
C ILE A 63 9.08 -15.11 -3.65
N GLY A 64 10.22 -15.75 -3.87
CA GLY A 64 10.81 -16.76 -2.97
C GLY A 64 12.21 -16.35 -2.53
N SER A 65 12.80 -17.07 -1.58
CA SER A 65 14.05 -16.68 -0.91
C SER A 65 15.32 -16.73 -1.76
N ALA A 66 15.28 -17.35 -2.95
CA ALA A 66 16.48 -17.56 -3.78
C ALA A 66 16.19 -17.49 -5.30
N ALA A 67 14.99 -17.09 -5.69
CA ALA A 67 14.58 -17.05 -7.09
C ALA A 67 14.15 -15.63 -7.46
N GLU A 68 14.46 -15.24 -8.71
CA GLU A 68 13.94 -14.01 -9.28
C GLU A 68 12.40 -13.96 -9.20
N PRO A 69 11.80 -12.79 -8.95
CA PRO A 69 10.35 -12.63 -8.95
C PRO A 69 9.74 -13.15 -10.26
N ALA A 70 8.76 -14.03 -10.14
CA ALA A 70 8.06 -14.61 -11.29
C ALA A 70 6.65 -14.04 -11.39
N VAL A 71 6.26 -13.56 -12.57
CA VAL A 71 4.88 -13.11 -12.81
C VAL A 71 3.91 -14.29 -12.63
N VAL A 72 2.89 -14.08 -11.82
CA VAL A 72 1.77 -15.00 -11.62
C VAL A 72 0.64 -14.65 -12.58
N GLU A 73 0.27 -13.38 -12.67
CA GLU A 73 -0.87 -12.92 -13.48
C GLU A 73 -0.72 -11.44 -13.86
N HIS A 74 -1.30 -11.08 -15.01
CA HIS A 74 -1.42 -9.71 -15.50
C HIS A 74 -2.89 -9.29 -15.59
N PHE A 75 -3.13 -8.00 -15.36
CA PHE A 75 -4.46 -7.39 -15.34
C PHE A 75 -4.56 -6.23 -16.33
N GLN A 76 -5.80 -5.80 -16.62
CA GLN A 76 -6.06 -4.72 -17.57
C GLN A 76 -5.74 -3.32 -17.02
N SER A 77 -5.59 -3.19 -15.70
CA SER A 77 -5.20 -1.96 -15.02
C SER A 77 -4.32 -2.28 -13.81
N PRO A 78 -3.65 -1.28 -13.21
CA PRO A 78 -2.87 -1.47 -12.00
C PRO A 78 -3.64 -2.16 -10.87
N VAL A 79 -2.93 -2.99 -10.13
CA VAL A 79 -3.41 -3.64 -8.90
C VAL A 79 -3.26 -2.65 -7.76
N THR A 80 -4.35 -2.39 -7.04
CA THR A 80 -4.39 -1.39 -5.95
C THR A 80 -4.62 -2.02 -4.58
N ALA A 81 -5.12 -3.25 -4.54
CA ALA A 81 -5.29 -3.98 -3.29
C ALA A 81 -5.20 -5.49 -3.49
N LEU A 82 -4.64 -6.20 -2.53
CA LEU A 82 -4.60 -7.66 -2.50
C LEU A 82 -5.01 -8.22 -1.13
N ALA A 83 -5.72 -9.35 -1.12
CA ALA A 83 -5.97 -10.13 0.09
C ALA A 83 -6.11 -11.63 -0.24
N LEU A 84 -5.72 -12.49 0.71
CA LEU A 84 -6.06 -13.91 0.67
C LEU A 84 -7.23 -14.17 1.61
N SER A 85 -8.19 -14.95 1.14
CA SER A 85 -9.24 -15.50 1.99
C SER A 85 -8.67 -16.52 2.98
N PRO A 86 -9.42 -16.89 4.04
CA PRO A 86 -9.04 -18.01 4.91
C PRO A 86 -8.93 -19.36 4.16
N SER A 87 -9.57 -19.50 2.99
CA SER A 87 -9.43 -20.65 2.08
C SER A 87 -8.20 -20.58 1.17
N GLY A 88 -7.42 -19.49 1.20
CA GLY A 88 -6.25 -19.28 0.34
C GLY A 88 -6.60 -18.76 -1.06
N GLU A 89 -7.80 -18.22 -1.26
CA GLU A 89 -8.22 -17.64 -2.54
C GLU A 89 -7.83 -16.17 -2.63
N LEU A 90 -7.22 -15.81 -3.76
CA LEU A 90 -6.75 -14.46 -4.01
C LEU A 90 -7.91 -13.53 -4.38
N THR A 91 -7.94 -12.39 -3.71
CA THR A 91 -8.83 -11.27 -4.02
C THR A 91 -8.03 -10.05 -4.41
N ILE A 92 -8.43 -9.42 -5.50
CA ILE A 92 -7.66 -8.38 -6.18
C ILE A 92 -8.57 -7.18 -6.43
N GLY A 93 -8.17 -6.03 -5.92
CA GLY A 93 -8.71 -4.73 -6.29
C GLY A 93 -7.87 -4.13 -7.41
N LEU A 94 -8.54 -3.63 -8.45
CA LEU A 94 -7.91 -2.95 -9.57
C LEU A 94 -8.23 -1.46 -9.55
N GLU A 95 -7.34 -0.66 -10.13
CA GLU A 95 -7.52 0.79 -10.25
C GLU A 95 -8.80 1.18 -11.00
N SER A 96 -9.28 0.33 -11.91
CA SER A 96 -10.56 0.49 -12.60
C SER A 96 -11.80 0.43 -11.69
N GLY A 97 -11.64 0.07 -10.42
CA GLY A 97 -12.72 -0.21 -9.48
C GLY A 97 -13.21 -1.66 -9.51
N MET A 98 -12.64 -2.50 -10.39
CA MET A 98 -12.99 -3.91 -10.46
C MET A 98 -12.46 -4.67 -9.23
N LEU A 99 -13.28 -5.60 -8.74
CA LEU A 99 -12.91 -6.55 -7.71
C LEU A 99 -12.96 -7.96 -8.28
N LEU A 100 -11.85 -8.68 -8.22
CA LEU A 100 -11.74 -10.07 -8.66
C LEU A 100 -11.60 -10.99 -7.45
N LEU A 101 -12.50 -11.97 -7.30
CA LEU A 101 -12.42 -13.04 -6.31
C LEU A 101 -12.11 -14.34 -7.04
N ALA A 102 -10.96 -14.97 -6.75
CA ALA A 102 -10.51 -16.18 -7.44
C ALA A 102 -10.57 -16.03 -8.99
N SER A 103 -10.03 -14.89 -9.48
CA SER A 103 -10.04 -14.48 -10.90
C SER A 103 -11.42 -14.27 -11.53
N ARG A 104 -12.49 -14.16 -10.73
CA ARG A 104 -13.84 -13.84 -11.20
C ARG A 104 -14.23 -12.44 -10.75
N GLU A 105 -14.67 -11.62 -11.69
CA GLU A 105 -15.21 -10.31 -11.38
C GLU A 105 -16.48 -10.41 -10.54
N VAL A 106 -16.55 -9.59 -9.50
CA VAL A 106 -17.72 -9.44 -8.64
C VAL A 106 -18.34 -8.08 -8.90
N SER A 107 -19.65 -8.07 -9.16
CA SER A 107 -20.40 -6.83 -9.32
C SER A 107 -20.51 -6.10 -7.98
N LEU A 108 -20.00 -4.88 -7.95
CA LEU A 108 -20.10 -3.96 -6.82
C LEU A 108 -21.13 -2.86 -7.11
N PRO A 109 -21.71 -2.23 -6.06
CA PRO A 109 -22.43 -0.98 -6.22
C PRO A 109 -21.56 0.08 -6.91
N ALA A 110 -22.16 0.93 -7.73
CA ALA A 110 -21.43 1.93 -8.55
C ALA A 110 -20.64 2.94 -7.71
N GLU A 111 -21.02 3.11 -6.44
CA GLU A 111 -20.33 3.98 -5.49
C GLU A 111 -18.96 3.41 -5.08
N ILE A 112 -18.77 2.09 -5.16
CA ILE A 112 -17.51 1.41 -4.86
C ILE A 112 -16.67 1.35 -6.13
N ARG A 113 -15.74 2.28 -6.25
CA ARG A 113 -14.89 2.44 -7.46
C ARG A 113 -13.43 2.71 -7.16
N CYS A 114 -13.09 3.05 -5.92
CA CYS A 114 -11.74 3.45 -5.53
C CYS A 114 -11.23 2.46 -4.48
N ILE A 115 -10.99 1.21 -4.88
CA ILE A 115 -10.56 0.16 -3.95
C ILE A 115 -9.09 0.37 -3.60
N THR A 116 -8.79 0.69 -2.34
CA THR A 116 -7.43 1.01 -1.88
C THR A 116 -6.85 0.00 -0.89
N ALA A 117 -7.68 -0.85 -0.29
CA ALA A 117 -7.25 -1.92 0.60
C ALA A 117 -8.30 -3.03 0.68
N LEU A 118 -7.83 -4.25 0.94
CA LEU A 118 -8.65 -5.44 1.15
C LEU A 118 -8.14 -6.21 2.36
N ALA A 119 -9.05 -6.79 3.14
CA ALA A 119 -8.71 -7.68 4.23
C ALA A 119 -9.84 -8.67 4.49
N TYR A 120 -9.50 -9.91 4.77
CA TYR A 120 -10.46 -10.89 5.25
C TYR A 120 -10.49 -10.94 6.77
N ALA A 121 -11.69 -11.03 7.34
CA ALA A 121 -11.87 -11.49 8.71
C ALA A 121 -11.82 -13.03 8.78
N ASP A 122 -11.63 -13.55 10.00
CA ASP A 122 -11.55 -14.99 10.27
C ASP A 122 -12.82 -15.76 9.85
N ASP A 123 -13.97 -15.08 9.81
CA ASP A 123 -15.25 -15.66 9.37
C ASP A 123 -15.44 -15.65 7.83
N GLY A 124 -14.46 -15.17 7.08
CA GLY A 124 -14.51 -15.06 5.62
C GLY A 124 -15.15 -13.77 5.10
N THR A 125 -15.57 -12.85 5.97
CA THR A 125 -16.05 -11.53 5.54
C THR A 125 -14.91 -10.74 4.90
N LEU A 126 -15.13 -10.27 3.66
CA LEU A 126 -14.21 -9.36 2.98
C LEU A 126 -14.52 -7.91 3.39
N TRP A 127 -13.54 -7.25 3.98
CA TRP A 127 -13.50 -5.81 4.20
C TRP A 127 -12.75 -5.15 3.05
N LEU A 128 -13.29 -4.02 2.58
CA LEU A 128 -12.66 -3.20 1.57
C LEU A 128 -12.67 -1.73 1.98
N ALA A 129 -11.61 -1.01 1.63
CA ALA A 129 -11.57 0.44 1.72
C ALA A 129 -11.95 1.03 0.35
N ASN A 130 -12.99 1.87 0.33
CA ASN A 130 -13.37 2.68 -0.82
C ASN A 130 -12.90 4.11 -0.57
N GLY A 131 -11.89 4.55 -1.32
CA GLY A 131 -11.25 5.84 -1.22
C GLY A 131 -12.07 6.97 -1.83
N SER A 132 -11.40 7.80 -2.63
CA SER A 132 -11.97 9.01 -3.21
C SER A 132 -13.16 8.72 -4.14
N ASP A 133 -14.14 9.62 -4.12
CA ASP A 133 -15.23 9.66 -5.08
C ASP A 133 -14.85 10.47 -6.34
N GLU A 134 -13.80 11.29 -6.28
CA GLU A 134 -13.38 12.13 -7.40
C GLU A 134 -12.16 11.57 -8.13
N HIS A 135 -11.24 10.94 -7.42
CA HIS A 135 -9.92 10.56 -7.92
C HIS A 135 -9.69 9.04 -7.90
N ALA A 136 -8.90 8.55 -8.86
CA ALA A 136 -8.45 7.17 -8.86
C ALA A 136 -7.46 6.91 -7.71
N PRO A 137 -7.26 5.65 -7.27
CA PRO A 137 -6.29 5.31 -6.23
C PRO A 137 -4.87 5.89 -6.46
N SER A 138 -4.37 5.90 -7.70
CA SER A 138 -3.04 6.45 -8.02
C SER A 138 -2.95 7.99 -7.88
N GLN A 139 -4.09 8.66 -7.81
CA GLN A 139 -4.20 10.12 -7.75
C GLN A 139 -4.38 10.64 -6.32
N TRP A 140 -4.12 9.81 -5.30
CA TRP A 140 -4.30 10.11 -3.87
C TRP A 140 -3.71 11.48 -3.44
N ALA A 141 -2.63 11.93 -4.07
CA ALA A 141 -2.02 13.21 -3.74
C ALA A 141 -2.99 14.38 -3.99
N ALA A 142 -3.84 14.30 -5.03
CA ALA A 142 -4.84 15.33 -5.31
C ALA A 142 -5.91 15.41 -4.21
N ASP A 143 -6.23 14.29 -3.55
CA ASP A 143 -7.18 14.26 -2.43
C ASP A 143 -6.65 15.04 -1.20
N LEU A 144 -5.33 15.19 -1.07
CA LEU A 144 -4.70 15.90 0.05
C LEU A 144 -4.47 17.40 -0.19
N MET A 145 -4.69 17.88 -1.41
CA MET A 145 -4.33 19.25 -1.83
C MET A 145 -5.53 20.21 -1.85
N LYS A 146 -6.63 19.86 -1.18
CA LYS A 146 -7.82 20.71 -1.06
C LYS A 146 -7.63 21.86 -0.07
#